data_AF-A0A3M2A7C1-F1
#
_entry.id   AF-A0A3M2A7C1-F1
#
_cell.length_a   1.000
_cell.length_b   1.000
_cell.length_c   1.000
_cell.angle_alpha   90.00
_cell.angle_beta   90.00
_cell.angle_gamma   90.00
#
_symmetry.space_group_name_H-M   'P 1'
#
loop_
_entity.id
_entity.type
_entity.pdbx_description
1 polymer ?
#
loop_
_entity_poly.entity_id
_entity_poly.type
_entity_poly.pdbx_seq_one_letter_code
_entity_poly.pdbx_strand_id
1 'polypeptide(L)'
;EASGSNATVIAGGSASSSLTAVDTVDVGTQIGAQSAIDIIDAAIGAVDSIRAGLGAVQNRLSSTISNLQSVVENVSASRSRIRDADFAAETAELSKNQILQQAGLSVLAQANASTQGVLQLLQG
;
A
#
# COMPACT_ATOMS: atom_id res chain seq x y z
N GLU A 1 17.34 73.08 21.63
CA GLU A 1 16.88 71.80 22.20
C GLU A 1 15.84 71.25 21.25
N ALA A 2 16.16 70.15 20.59
CA ALA A 2 15.50 69.70 19.39
C ALA A 2 14.44 68.61 19.67
N SER A 3 13.34 68.74 18.93
CA SER A 3 12.49 67.65 18.42
C SER A 3 11.57 66.94 19.41
N GLY A 4 10.31 67.41 19.44
CA GLY A 4 9.17 66.53 19.64
C GLY A 4 9.03 65.60 18.42
N SER A 5 9.07 64.29 18.67
CA SER A 5 8.66 63.28 17.69
C SER A 5 7.51 62.49 18.30
N ASN A 6 6.29 62.91 17.99
CA ASN A 6 5.12 62.03 18.08
C ASN A 6 5.20 61.07 16.89
N ALA A 7 5.99 60.02 17.03
CA ALA A 7 6.05 58.94 16.07
C ALA A 7 4.87 58.00 16.31
N THR A 8 3.72 58.36 15.73
CA THR A 8 2.65 57.40 15.46
C THR A 8 3.21 56.38 14.47
N VAL A 9 3.83 55.33 15.01
CA VAL A 9 4.28 54.16 14.24
C VAL A 9 3.04 53.34 13.92
N ILE A 10 2.39 53.65 12.79
CA ILE A 10 1.49 52.72 12.11
C ILE A 10 2.41 51.78 11.33
N ALA A 11 3.03 50.85 12.04
CA ALA A 11 3.66 49.71 11.40
C ALA A 11 2.54 48.73 11.03
N GLY A 12 2.07 48.83 9.80
CA GLY A 12 1.40 47.72 9.12
C GLY A 12 2.39 46.57 8.95
N GLY A 13 2.64 45.86 10.02
CA GLY A 13 3.37 44.60 10.06
C GLY A 13 2.45 43.61 10.75
N SER A 14 2.21 42.47 10.11
CA SER A 14 1.42 41.37 10.66
C SER A 14 1.77 41.18 12.13
N ALA A 15 0.83 41.50 13.02
CA ALA A 15 0.95 41.12 14.42
C ALA A 15 0.82 39.59 14.45
N SER A 16 1.95 38.91 14.26
CA SER A 16 2.09 37.52 14.66
C SER A 16 1.89 37.53 16.17
N SER A 17 0.70 37.16 16.61
CA SER A 17 0.42 36.94 18.02
C SER A 17 1.43 35.94 18.53
N SER A 18 2.30 36.42 19.41
CA SER A 18 3.30 35.58 20.07
C SER A 18 2.53 34.64 21.00
N LEU A 19 2.88 33.34 21.01
CA LEU A 19 2.33 32.38 21.97
C LEU A 19 2.85 32.75 23.38
N THR A 20 2.21 33.70 24.04
CA THR A 20 2.39 33.95 25.47
C THR A 20 1.53 32.98 26.26
N ALA A 21 2.04 32.54 27.41
CA ALA A 21 1.29 31.60 28.26
C ALA A 21 -0.05 32.23 28.68
N VAL A 22 -1.15 31.53 28.40
CA VAL A 22 -2.53 31.97 28.73
C VAL A 22 -2.68 32.31 30.23
N ASP A 23 -1.83 31.73 31.08
CA ASP A 23 -1.76 31.98 32.53
C ASP A 23 -1.37 33.43 32.90
N THR A 24 -0.73 34.16 31.98
CA THR A 24 -0.29 35.56 32.22
C THR A 24 -1.29 36.61 31.74
N VAL A 25 -2.43 36.18 31.19
CA VAL A 25 -3.38 37.08 30.53
C VAL A 25 -4.51 37.45 31.47
N ASP A 26 -4.53 38.71 31.90
CA ASP A 26 -5.59 39.25 32.76
C ASP A 26 -6.74 39.83 31.93
N VAL A 27 -7.90 39.15 31.95
CA VAL A 27 -9.12 39.54 31.21
C VAL A 27 -9.90 40.66 31.93
N GLY A 28 -9.47 41.10 33.12
CA GLY A 28 -10.11 42.17 33.88
C GLY A 28 -10.04 43.56 33.23
N THR A 29 -9.17 43.75 32.23
CA THR A 29 -9.00 45.01 31.50
C THR A 29 -9.33 44.83 30.01
N GLN A 30 -9.79 45.90 29.36
CA GLN A 30 -10.14 45.84 27.92
C GLN A 30 -8.94 45.51 27.03
N ILE A 31 -7.73 45.93 27.43
CA ILE A 31 -6.48 45.62 26.71
C ILE A 31 -6.09 44.14 26.91
N GLY A 32 -6.20 43.62 28.13
CA GLY A 32 -5.89 42.22 28.41
C GLY A 32 -6.88 41.25 27.78
N ALA A 33 -8.16 41.62 27.69
CA ALA A 33 -9.16 40.86 26.93
C ALA A 33 -8.84 40.78 25.43
N GLN A 34 -8.38 41.88 24.81
CA GLN A 34 -7.95 41.87 23.41
C GLN A 34 -6.70 40.98 23.21
N SER A 35 -5.73 41.09 24.12
CA SER A 35 -4.54 40.22 24.07
C SER A 35 -4.90 38.74 24.26
N ALA A 36 -5.90 38.42 25.08
CA ALA A 36 -6.38 37.05 25.27
C ALA A 36 -6.93 36.46 23.97
N ILE A 37 -7.72 37.24 23.23
CA ILE A 37 -8.27 36.84 21.94
C ILE A 37 -7.14 36.55 20.95
N ASP A 38 -6.16 37.44 20.85
CA ASP A 38 -5.04 37.28 19.92
C ASP A 38 -4.21 36.02 20.20
N ILE A 39 -4.02 35.68 21.48
CA ILE A 39 -3.30 34.45 21.92
C ILE A 39 -4.12 33.20 21.61
N ILE A 40 -5.42 33.23 21.87
CA ILE A 40 -6.33 32.11 21.56
C ILE A 40 -6.36 31.87 20.06
N ASP A 41 -6.43 32.92 19.23
CA ASP A 41 -6.39 32.81 17.78
C ASP A 41 -5.07 32.18 17.30
N ALA A 42 -3.94 32.56 17.91
CA ALA A 42 -2.64 31.94 17.65
C ALA A 42 -2.65 30.44 17.97
N ALA A 43 -3.20 30.09 19.13
CA ALA A 43 -3.28 28.70 19.60
C ALA A 43 -4.21 27.86 18.72
N ILE A 44 -5.35 28.40 18.30
CA ILE A 44 -6.27 27.76 17.35
C ILE A 44 -5.57 27.55 16.02
N GLY A 45 -4.88 28.57 15.48
CA GLY A 45 -4.11 28.45 14.24
C GLY A 45 -3.04 27.35 14.29
N ALA A 46 -2.37 27.19 15.43
CA ALA A 46 -1.40 26.10 15.65
C ALA A 46 -2.08 24.72 15.66
N VAL A 47 -3.22 24.58 16.36
CA VAL A 47 -4.00 23.33 16.38
C VAL A 47 -4.50 22.97 14.99
N ASP A 48 -5.00 23.95 14.24
CA ASP A 48 -5.49 23.74 12.87
C ASP A 48 -4.36 23.35 11.92
N SER A 49 -3.15 23.92 12.09
CA SER A 49 -1.97 23.49 11.34
C SER A 49 -1.62 22.02 11.60
N ILE A 50 -1.65 21.59 12.86
CA ILE A 50 -1.41 20.18 13.24
C ILE A 50 -2.49 19.27 12.66
N ARG A 51 -3.77 19.66 12.73
CA ARG A 51 -4.90 18.90 12.17
C ARG A 51 -4.80 18.78 10.65
N ALA A 52 -4.43 19.86 9.96
CA ALA A 52 -4.19 19.85 8.51
C ALA A 52 -3.05 18.89 8.14
N GLY A 53 -1.95 18.90 8.90
CA GLY A 53 -0.84 17.96 8.74
C GLY A 53 -1.29 16.51 8.92
N LEU A 54 -2.07 16.23 9.97
CA LEU A 54 -2.61 14.89 10.21
C LEU A 54 -3.56 14.45 9.08
N GLY A 55 -4.42 15.34 8.59
CA GLY A 55 -5.31 15.07 7.45
C GLY A 55 -4.53 14.75 6.16
N ALA A 56 -3.44 15.47 5.89
CA ALA A 56 -2.56 15.17 4.77
C ALA A 56 -1.90 13.78 4.90
N VAL A 57 -1.45 13.41 6.10
CA VAL A 57 -0.91 12.07 6.38
C VAL A 57 -1.99 10.99 6.19
N GLN A 58 -3.22 11.22 6.65
CA GLN A 58 -4.33 10.29 6.44
C GLN A 58 -4.64 10.08 4.94
N ASN A 59 -4.65 11.15 4.14
CA ASN A 59 -4.82 11.05 2.68
C ASN A 59 -3.70 10.24 2.02
N ARG A 60 -2.45 10.47 2.44
CA ARG A 60 -1.30 9.68 1.98
C ARG A 60 -1.42 8.21 2.38
N LEU A 61 -1.89 7.93 3.59
CA LEU A 61 -2.09 6.57 4.07
C LEU A 61 -3.19 5.86 3.28
N SER A 62 -4.33 6.53 3.06
CA SER A 62 -5.45 6.01 2.27
C SER A 62 -5.04 5.68 0.82
N SER A 63 -4.34 6.61 0.15
CA SER A 63 -3.83 6.37 -1.21
C SER A 63 -2.79 5.24 -1.26
N THR A 64 -1.90 5.15 -0.26
CA THR A 64 -0.93 4.05 -0.16
C THR A 64 -1.63 2.71 0.03
N ILE A 65 -2.65 2.64 0.90
CA ILE A 65 -3.44 1.43 1.14
C ILE A 65 -4.16 0.99 -0.13
N SER A 66 -4.82 1.91 -0.83
CA SER A 66 -5.53 1.61 -2.08
C SER A 66 -4.57 1.08 -3.16
N ASN A 67 -3.41 1.70 -3.32
CA ASN A 67 -2.38 1.22 -4.23
C ASN A 67 -1.88 -0.18 -3.82
N LEU A 68 -1.62 -0.40 -2.54
CA LEU A 68 -1.13 -1.68 -2.03
C LEU A 68 -2.15 -2.80 -2.21
N GLN A 69 -3.45 -2.52 -2.01
CA GLN A 69 -4.52 -3.47 -2.31
C GLN A 69 -4.53 -3.88 -3.77
N SER A 70 -4.38 -2.93 -4.70
CA SER A 70 -4.29 -3.24 -6.13
C SER A 70 -3.05 -4.08 -6.46
N VAL A 71 -1.91 -3.77 -5.86
CA VAL A 71 -0.67 -4.56 -6.02
C VAL A 71 -0.87 -5.98 -5.49
N VAL A 72 -1.48 -6.15 -4.31
CA VAL A 72 -1.75 -7.47 -3.72
C VAL A 72 -2.66 -8.29 -4.62
N GLU A 73 -3.73 -7.70 -5.16
CA GLU A 73 -4.63 -8.38 -6.10
C GLU A 73 -3.88 -8.85 -7.36
N ASN A 74 -3.10 -7.96 -7.97
CA ASN A 74 -2.33 -8.28 -9.17
C ASN A 74 -1.28 -9.38 -8.91
N VAL A 75 -0.59 -9.32 -7.77
CA VAL A 75 0.40 -10.32 -7.37
C VAL A 75 -0.27 -11.66 -7.06
N SER A 76 -1.39 -11.66 -6.35
CA SER A 76 -2.17 -12.87 -6.05
C SER A 76 -2.65 -13.55 -7.33
N ALA A 77 -3.26 -12.79 -8.25
CA ALA A 77 -3.72 -13.30 -9.54
C ALA A 77 -2.56 -13.84 -10.40
N SER A 78 -1.40 -13.18 -10.36
CA SER A 78 -0.20 -13.66 -11.07
C SER A 78 0.35 -14.94 -10.45
N ARG A 79 0.39 -15.04 -9.11
CA ARG A 79 0.81 -16.27 -8.40
C ARG A 79 -0.15 -17.43 -8.64
N SER A 80 -1.46 -17.19 -8.68
CA SER A 80 -2.45 -18.21 -9.04
C SER A 80 -2.18 -18.74 -10.43
N ARG A 81 -2.02 -17.85 -11.43
CA ARG A 81 -1.73 -18.26 -12.81
C ARG A 81 -0.45 -19.07 -12.96
N ILE A 82 0.61 -18.70 -12.25
CA ILE A 82 1.86 -19.48 -12.24
C ILE A 82 1.60 -20.87 -11.64
N ARG A 83 0.98 -20.94 -10.47
CA ARG A 83 0.68 -22.23 -9.82
C ARG A 83 -0.24 -23.12 -10.65
N ASP A 84 -1.27 -22.55 -11.25
CA ASP A 84 -2.24 -23.29 -12.08
C ASP A 84 -1.56 -23.80 -13.36
N ALA A 85 -0.67 -23.01 -13.97
CA ALA A 85 0.12 -23.43 -15.12
C ALA A 85 1.12 -24.56 -14.76
N ASP A 86 1.80 -24.44 -13.62
CA ASP A 86 2.75 -25.45 -13.13
C ASP A 86 2.01 -26.77 -12.82
N PHE A 87 0.84 -26.70 -12.16
CA PHE A 87 0.00 -27.86 -11.90
C PHE A 87 -0.50 -28.52 -13.19
N ALA A 88 -0.92 -27.72 -14.17
CA ALA A 88 -1.35 -28.24 -15.46
C ALA A 88 -0.20 -28.96 -16.19
N ALA A 89 1.01 -28.40 -16.16
CA ALA A 89 2.20 -29.00 -16.77
C ALA A 89 2.59 -30.32 -16.09
N GLU A 90 2.65 -30.35 -14.76
CA GLU A 90 2.98 -31.56 -13.99
C GLU A 90 1.91 -32.66 -14.20
N THR A 91 0.63 -32.29 -14.21
CA THR A 91 -0.46 -33.24 -14.44
C THR A 91 -0.44 -33.80 -15.86
N ALA A 92 -0.08 -32.98 -16.86
CA ALA A 92 0.09 -33.42 -18.24
C ALA A 92 1.27 -34.40 -18.37
N GLU A 93 2.40 -34.12 -17.72
CA GLU A 93 3.56 -35.00 -17.74
C GLU A 93 3.29 -36.31 -16.98
N LEU A 94 2.61 -36.26 -15.83
CA LEU A 94 2.14 -37.45 -15.12
C LEU A 94 1.22 -38.30 -16.00
N SER A 95 0.23 -37.68 -16.65
CA SER A 95 -0.71 -38.37 -17.54
C SER A 95 0.00 -39.01 -18.73
N LYS A 96 0.94 -38.28 -19.35
CA LYS A 96 1.78 -38.80 -20.44
C LYS A 96 2.62 -39.99 -19.98
N ASN A 97 3.23 -39.92 -18.80
CA ASN A 97 3.99 -41.04 -18.25
C ASN A 97 3.11 -42.27 -17.98
N GLN A 98 1.89 -42.09 -17.45
CA GLN A 98 0.94 -43.18 -17.27
C GLN A 98 0.52 -43.82 -18.61
N ILE A 99 0.25 -43.01 -19.62
CA ILE A 99 -0.07 -43.49 -20.98
C ILE A 99 1.12 -44.26 -21.57
N LEU A 100 2.34 -43.75 -21.43
CA LEU A 100 3.56 -44.43 -21.90
C LEU A 100 3.79 -45.76 -21.17
N GLN A 101 3.50 -45.85 -19.88
CA GLN A 101 3.59 -47.11 -19.13
C GLN A 101 2.55 -48.13 -19.62
N GLN A 102 1.29 -47.72 -19.80
CA GLN A 102 0.24 -48.60 -20.33
C GLN A 102 0.51 -49.04 -21.78
N ALA A 103 0.99 -48.11 -22.62
CA ALA A 103 1.40 -48.40 -23.98
C ALA A 103 2.61 -49.34 -24.00
N GLY A 104 3.61 -49.10 -23.14
CA GLY A 104 4.78 -49.96 -22.99
C GLY A 104 4.39 -51.40 -22.63
N LEU A 105 3.49 -51.60 -21.66
CA LEU A 105 2.97 -52.91 -21.30
C LEU A 105 2.23 -53.58 -22.46
N SER A 106 1.40 -52.83 -23.20
CA SER A 106 0.65 -53.34 -24.35
C SER A 106 1.55 -53.72 -25.52
N VAL A 107 2.58 -52.90 -25.81
CA VAL A 107 3.59 -53.18 -26.84
C VAL A 107 4.43 -54.40 -26.46
N LEU A 108 4.82 -54.54 -25.19
CA LEU A 108 5.56 -55.70 -24.70
C LEU A 108 4.72 -56.98 -24.78
N ALA A 109 3.43 -56.89 -24.46
CA ALA A 109 2.48 -58.00 -24.62
C ALA A 109 2.30 -58.39 -26.11
N GLN A 110 2.14 -57.40 -27.00
CA GLN A 110 2.03 -57.60 -28.45
C GLN A 110 3.30 -58.23 -29.04
N ALA A 111 4.48 -57.75 -28.63
CA ALA A 111 5.77 -58.27 -29.08
C ALA A 111 5.99 -59.72 -28.63
N ASN A 112 5.64 -60.05 -27.37
CA ASN A 112 5.72 -61.44 -26.90
C ASN A 112 4.79 -62.38 -27.68
N ALA A 113 3.56 -61.94 -27.96
CA ALA A 113 2.58 -62.73 -28.71
C ALA A 113 3.05 -63.00 -30.16
N SER A 114 3.64 -62.01 -30.83
CA SER A 114 4.15 -62.19 -32.19
C SER A 114 5.36 -63.14 -32.25
N THR A 115 6.28 -63.10 -31.27
CA THR A 115 7.40 -64.07 -31.19
C THR A 115 6.93 -65.52 -31.06
N GLN A 116 5.85 -65.78 -30.29
CA GLN A 116 5.30 -67.12 -30.16
C GLN A 116 4.65 -67.62 -31.46
N GLY A 117 3.98 -66.72 -32.20
CA GLY A 117 3.43 -67.03 -33.52
C GLY A 117 4.50 -67.40 -34.53
N VAL A 118 5.66 -66.74 -34.50
CA VAL A 118 6.80 -67.07 -35.39
C VAL A 118 7.41 -68.43 -35.04
N LEU A 119 7.48 -68.80 -33.76
CA LEU A 119 7.96 -70.13 -33.35
C LEU A 119 7.03 -71.25 -33.81
N GLN A 120 5.71 -71.02 -33.87
CA GLN A 120 4.76 -71.98 -34.43
C GLN A 120 4.96 -72.18 -35.94
N LEU A 121 5.35 -71.14 -36.66
CA LEU A 121 5.66 -71.21 -38.10
C LEU A 121 7.03 -71.85 -38.41
N LEU A 122 7.93 -71.95 -37.42
CA LEU A 122 9.22 -72.64 -37.57
C LEU A 122 9.17 -74.12 -37.19
N GLN A 123 8.16 -74.55 -36.43
CA GLN A 123 8.00 -75.94 -35.97
C GLN A 123 6.97 -76.75 -36.79
N GLY A 124 6.18 -76.10 -37.66
CA GLY A 124 5.27 -76.74 -38.62
C GLY A 124 5.81 -76.67 -40.03
#